data_AF-A0A7S2HSB8-F1
#
_entry.id   AF-A0A7S2HSB8-F1
#
_cell.length_a   1.000
_cell.length_b   1.000
_cell.length_c   1.000
_cell.angle_alpha   90.00
_cell.angle_beta   90.00
_cell.angle_gamma   90.00
#
_symmetry.space_group_name_H-M   'P 1'
#
loop_
_entity.id
_entity.type
_entity.pdbx_description
1 polymer ?
#
loop_
_entity_poly.entity_id
_entity_poly.type
_entity_poly.pdbx_seq_one_letter_code
_entity_poly.pdbx_strand_id
1 'polypeptide(L)'
;ARSCGSNGKSPTLVEITQGSCRIEQCDLCNPVGSAIRIGGAHTSPMITRNAIHGCRDTGVVFKDGADGSLSGNRLFGNCSVAIEVHSRADPLIEDNDVFDGRQGGVFVYNRGKGHLRKNKIFRNALEGVEIKQGGRPLVEDNDIYDNLECGIFVHEGGEGRVIGNR
;
A
#
# COMPACT_ATOMS: atom_id res chain seq x y z
N ALA A 1 21.58 11.58 5.62
CA ALA A 1 20.39 10.76 5.36
C ALA A 1 20.71 9.31 5.74
N ARG A 2 19.99 8.69 6.68
CA ARG A 2 20.16 7.24 6.96
C ARG A 2 19.54 6.50 5.78
N SER A 3 20.35 5.82 4.97
CA SER A 3 19.88 5.06 3.80
C SER A 3 18.79 4.08 4.22
N CYS A 4 17.69 3.95 3.47
CA CYS A 4 16.55 3.06 3.77
C CYS A 4 16.69 1.64 3.21
N GLY A 5 17.92 1.20 2.93
CA GLY A 5 18.15 -0.15 2.37
C GLY A 5 17.90 -1.27 3.39
N SER A 6 17.09 -2.25 3.01
CA SER A 6 16.90 -3.53 3.68
C SER A 6 17.67 -4.65 2.95
N ASN A 7 18.70 -5.22 3.58
CA ASN A 7 19.40 -6.43 3.11
C ASN A 7 19.04 -7.65 4.00
N GLY A 8 17.74 -7.94 4.12
CA GLY A 8 17.22 -9.08 4.90
C GLY A 8 15.70 -9.00 5.07
N LYS A 9 15.04 -10.05 5.56
CA LYS A 9 13.60 -10.01 5.93
C LYS A 9 13.42 -8.95 7.03
N SER A 10 12.92 -7.76 6.68
CA SER A 10 12.60 -6.72 7.65
C SER A 10 11.56 -7.24 8.65
N PRO A 11 11.65 -6.96 9.96
CA PRO A 11 10.63 -7.35 10.93
C PRO A 11 9.25 -6.76 10.59
N THR A 12 8.19 -7.44 11.01
CA THR A 12 6.80 -6.96 10.86
C THR A 12 6.20 -6.75 12.25
N LEU A 13 5.44 -5.66 12.47
CA LEU A 13 4.74 -5.43 13.72
C LEU A 13 3.51 -6.35 13.87
N VAL A 14 2.69 -6.46 12.81
CA VAL A 14 1.54 -7.37 12.75
C VAL A 14 1.62 -8.23 11.49
N GLU A 15 1.74 -9.54 11.65
CA GLU A 15 1.74 -10.49 10.55
C GLU A 15 0.47 -11.34 10.58
N ILE A 16 -0.31 -11.30 9.49
CA ILE A 16 -1.57 -12.02 9.32
C ILE A 16 -1.35 -13.04 8.21
N THR A 17 -1.31 -14.33 8.57
CA THR A 17 -0.96 -15.42 7.66
C THR A 17 -2.15 -16.27 7.22
N GLN A 18 -3.29 -16.15 7.91
CA GLN A 18 -4.51 -16.89 7.63
C GLN A 18 -5.73 -16.25 8.33
N GLY A 19 -6.91 -16.45 7.75
CA GLY A 19 -8.18 -16.08 8.35
C GLY A 19 -8.52 -14.60 8.22
N SER A 20 -9.48 -14.15 9.02
CA SER A 20 -9.89 -12.75 9.07
C SER A 20 -9.74 -12.22 10.48
N CYS A 21 -9.35 -10.96 10.59
CA CYS A 21 -9.35 -10.22 11.84
C CYS A 21 -9.71 -8.77 11.56
N ARG A 22 -9.94 -8.00 12.61
CA ARG A 22 -10.15 -6.56 12.51
C ARG A 22 -9.05 -5.82 13.26
N ILE A 23 -8.42 -4.86 12.58
CA ILE A 23 -7.48 -3.92 13.16
C ILE A 23 -8.10 -2.54 12.99
N GLU A 24 -8.52 -1.94 14.08
CA GLU A 24 -9.26 -0.68 14.06
C GLU A 24 -8.77 0.27 15.15
N GLN A 25 -8.75 1.57 14.84
CA GLN A 25 -8.42 2.65 15.79
C GLN A 25 -7.07 2.49 16.50
N CYS A 26 -6.10 1.89 15.82
CA CYS A 26 -4.75 1.71 16.31
C CYS A 26 -3.79 2.77 15.74
N ASP A 27 -2.72 3.02 16.49
CA ASP A 27 -1.55 3.75 16.05
C ASP A 27 -0.38 2.77 15.85
N LEU A 28 0.04 2.58 14.60
CA LEU A 28 0.94 1.50 14.19
C LEU A 28 2.22 2.09 13.59
N CYS A 29 3.31 2.00 14.35
CA CYS A 29 4.62 2.49 13.96
C CYS A 29 5.70 1.42 14.11
N ASN A 30 6.50 1.19 13.06
CA ASN A 30 7.59 0.22 13.10
C ASN A 30 8.90 0.79 12.52
N PRO A 31 9.75 1.44 13.35
CA PRO A 31 10.98 2.10 12.89
C PRO A 31 12.09 1.14 12.46
N VAL A 32 11.85 -0.17 12.47
CA VAL A 32 12.80 -1.21 12.03
C VAL A 32 12.25 -2.10 10.92
N GLY A 33 10.98 -1.97 10.51
CA GLY A 33 10.43 -2.73 9.38
C GLY A 33 9.03 -2.27 8.94
N SER A 34 8.15 -3.22 8.61
CA SER A 34 6.78 -2.95 8.13
C SER A 34 5.75 -2.98 9.27
N ALA A 35 4.69 -2.19 9.18
CA ALA A 35 3.64 -2.23 10.20
C ALA A 35 2.76 -3.48 10.06
N ILE A 36 2.16 -3.70 8.89
CA ILE A 36 1.26 -4.84 8.67
C ILE A 36 1.69 -5.62 7.43
N ARG A 37 1.80 -6.95 7.55
CA ARG A 37 1.91 -7.85 6.39
C ARG A 37 0.77 -8.86 6.42
N ILE A 38 0.04 -8.93 5.32
CA ILE A 38 -1.06 -9.85 5.07
C ILE A 38 -0.63 -10.82 3.98
N GLY A 39 -0.65 -12.12 4.27
CA GLY A 39 -0.29 -13.17 3.32
C GLY A 39 -1.26 -14.35 3.36
N GLY A 40 -1.41 -15.02 2.21
CA GLY A 40 -2.17 -16.27 2.07
C GLY A 40 -3.53 -16.08 1.39
N ALA A 41 -3.88 -17.03 0.50
CA ALA A 41 -5.07 -16.98 -0.36
C ALA A 41 -6.43 -17.02 0.39
N HIS A 42 -6.43 -17.26 1.69
CA HIS A 42 -7.62 -17.33 2.54
C HIS A 42 -7.52 -16.34 3.71
N THR A 43 -6.83 -15.22 3.47
CA THR A 43 -6.56 -14.19 4.46
C THR A 43 -7.26 -12.91 4.03
N SER A 44 -8.21 -12.44 4.84
CA SER A 44 -9.08 -11.30 4.50
C SER A 44 -9.37 -10.42 5.72
N PRO A 45 -8.37 -9.68 6.25
CA PRO A 45 -8.58 -8.81 7.39
C PRO A 45 -9.29 -7.51 6.99
N MET A 46 -9.88 -6.86 8.00
CA MET A 46 -10.42 -5.51 7.92
C MET A 46 -9.50 -4.56 8.68
N ILE A 47 -8.81 -3.67 7.98
CA ILE A 47 -7.90 -2.70 8.55
C ILE A 47 -8.52 -1.32 8.36
N THR A 48 -9.05 -0.71 9.43
CA THR A 48 -9.84 0.51 9.31
C THR A 48 -9.52 1.57 10.36
N ARG A 49 -9.56 2.86 9.97
CA ARG A 49 -9.40 3.99 10.91
C ARG A 49 -8.11 3.95 11.75
N ASN A 50 -7.02 3.42 11.19
CA ASN A 50 -5.72 3.39 11.84
C ASN A 50 -4.83 4.55 11.37
N ALA A 51 -3.84 4.91 12.20
CA ALA A 51 -2.67 5.67 11.78
C ALA A 51 -1.51 4.68 11.57
N ILE A 52 -0.91 4.65 10.38
CA ILE A 52 0.17 3.72 10.04
C ILE A 52 1.36 4.54 9.53
N HIS A 53 2.40 4.68 10.35
CA HIS A 53 3.43 5.66 10.06
C HIS A 53 4.81 5.31 10.59
N GLY A 54 5.82 6.07 10.16
CA GLY A 54 7.19 5.92 10.67
C GLY A 54 7.80 4.53 10.43
N CYS A 55 7.28 3.79 9.45
CA CYS A 55 7.81 2.48 9.11
C CYS A 55 9.16 2.64 8.40
N ARG A 56 10.13 1.80 8.77
CA ARG A 56 11.44 1.73 8.08
C ARG A 56 11.32 1.16 6.68
N ASP A 57 10.33 0.31 6.50
CA ASP A 57 9.97 -0.36 5.27
C ASP A 57 8.55 0.09 4.88
N THR A 58 7.79 -0.77 4.21
CA THR A 58 6.41 -0.50 3.78
C THR A 58 5.41 -0.48 4.93
N GLY A 59 4.43 0.42 4.88
CA GLY A 59 3.36 0.52 5.88
C GLY A 59 2.50 -0.75 5.93
N VAL A 60 1.81 -1.05 4.83
CA VAL A 60 0.94 -2.24 4.69
C VAL A 60 1.32 -3.03 3.44
N VAL A 61 1.49 -4.34 3.59
CA VAL A 61 1.80 -5.26 2.47
C VAL A 61 0.71 -6.31 2.34
N PHE A 62 0.07 -6.40 1.18
CA PHE A 62 -0.79 -7.52 0.78
C PHE A 62 -0.05 -8.41 -0.21
N LYS A 63 0.05 -9.72 0.09
CA LYS A 63 0.77 -10.69 -0.74
C LYS A 63 0.13 -12.07 -0.77
N ASP A 64 0.65 -12.91 -1.66
CA ASP A 64 0.39 -14.35 -1.72
C ASP A 64 -1.10 -14.70 -1.79
N GLY A 65 -1.85 -13.96 -2.62
CA GLY A 65 -3.29 -14.12 -2.80
C GLY A 65 -4.15 -13.54 -1.68
N ALA A 66 -3.56 -12.80 -0.74
CA ALA A 66 -4.32 -12.13 0.32
C ALA A 66 -5.37 -11.16 -0.27
N ASP A 67 -6.52 -11.16 0.37
CA ASP A 67 -7.62 -10.24 0.15
C ASP A 67 -7.79 -9.39 1.43
N GLY A 68 -8.91 -8.70 1.57
CA GLY A 68 -9.25 -7.88 2.71
C GLY A 68 -9.53 -6.44 2.32
N SER A 69 -9.72 -5.62 3.34
CA SER A 69 -9.99 -4.19 3.15
C SER A 69 -9.05 -3.34 3.96
N LEU A 70 -8.57 -2.28 3.33
CA LEU A 70 -7.87 -1.17 3.96
C LEU A 70 -8.73 0.07 3.74
N SER A 71 -9.42 0.55 4.78
CA SER A 71 -10.35 1.68 4.62
C SER A 71 -10.33 2.75 5.73
N GLY A 72 -10.38 4.02 5.34
CA GLY A 72 -10.40 5.12 6.31
C GLY A 72 -9.10 5.28 7.11
N ASN A 73 -7.98 4.76 6.63
CA ASN A 73 -6.69 4.83 7.34
C ASN A 73 -5.87 6.05 6.87
N ARG A 74 -4.95 6.49 7.73
CA ARG A 74 -3.93 7.48 7.40
C ARG A 74 -2.57 6.80 7.38
N LEU A 75 -1.94 6.73 6.22
CA LEU A 75 -0.63 6.13 6.04
C LEU A 75 0.39 7.23 5.67
N PHE A 76 1.38 7.48 6.53
CA PHE A 76 2.28 8.61 6.32
C PHE A 76 3.69 8.43 6.88
N GLY A 77 4.66 9.18 6.34
CA GLY A 77 6.03 9.20 6.88
C GLY A 77 6.75 7.85 6.84
N ASN A 78 6.28 6.91 6.00
CA ASN A 78 6.93 5.63 5.79
C ASN A 78 8.17 5.81 4.89
N CYS A 79 9.22 5.04 5.16
CA CYS A 79 10.51 5.17 4.47
C CYS A 79 10.52 4.51 3.08
N SER A 80 9.72 3.48 2.88
CA SER A 80 9.42 2.86 1.59
C SER A 80 8.05 3.35 1.10
N VAL A 81 7.43 2.63 0.17
CA VAL A 81 6.04 2.87 -0.26
C VAL A 81 5.05 2.66 0.90
N ALA A 82 3.90 3.32 0.87
CA ALA A 82 2.94 3.19 1.99
C ALA A 82 2.16 1.87 1.92
N ILE A 83 1.74 1.46 0.72
CA ILE A 83 0.96 0.24 0.48
C ILE A 83 1.60 -0.56 -0.67
N GLU A 84 1.85 -1.84 -0.42
CA GLU A 84 2.24 -2.80 -1.46
C GLU A 84 1.13 -3.81 -1.71
N VAL A 85 0.87 -4.09 -2.98
CA VAL A 85 -0.01 -5.18 -3.42
C VAL A 85 0.72 -6.03 -4.44
N HIS A 86 1.04 -7.27 -4.08
CA HIS A 86 1.78 -8.14 -4.98
C HIS A 86 1.42 -9.61 -4.84
N SER A 87 2.07 -10.48 -5.64
CA SER A 87 1.89 -11.93 -5.56
C SER A 87 0.41 -12.35 -5.63
N ARG A 88 -0.34 -11.76 -6.57
CA ARG A 88 -1.77 -12.03 -6.80
C ARG A 88 -2.73 -11.61 -5.67
N ALA A 89 -2.27 -10.83 -4.70
CA ALA A 89 -3.17 -10.21 -3.73
C ALA A 89 -4.20 -9.30 -4.42
N ASP A 90 -5.40 -9.20 -3.85
CA ASP A 90 -6.56 -8.52 -4.45
C ASP A 90 -7.38 -7.71 -3.44
N PRO A 91 -6.78 -6.81 -2.63
CA PRO A 91 -7.48 -6.09 -1.58
C PRO A 91 -8.36 -4.95 -2.12
N LEU A 92 -9.39 -4.58 -1.35
CA LEU A 92 -10.08 -3.30 -1.49
C LEU A 92 -9.35 -2.21 -0.69
N ILE A 93 -8.87 -1.17 -1.36
CA ILE A 93 -8.20 -0.01 -0.76
C ILE A 93 -9.10 1.21 -0.99
N GLU A 94 -9.84 1.62 0.03
CA GLU A 94 -10.89 2.64 -0.09
C GLU A 94 -10.78 3.77 0.95
N ASP A 95 -11.03 5.02 0.54
CA ASP A 95 -11.16 6.16 1.47
C ASP A 95 -9.95 6.33 2.42
N ASN A 96 -8.72 6.03 1.96
CA ASN A 96 -7.51 6.23 2.76
C ASN A 96 -6.78 7.53 2.36
N ASP A 97 -6.11 8.13 3.33
CA ASP A 97 -5.13 9.20 3.09
C ASP A 97 -3.73 8.61 3.10
N VAL A 98 -2.99 8.71 1.99
CA VAL A 98 -1.63 8.18 1.81
C VAL A 98 -0.68 9.33 1.44
N PHE A 99 0.17 9.74 2.38
CA PHE A 99 0.87 11.01 2.20
C PHE A 99 2.20 11.16 2.93
N ASP A 100 3.00 12.15 2.51
CA ASP A 100 4.29 12.51 3.13
C ASP A 100 5.25 11.30 3.28
N GLY A 101 5.17 10.33 2.36
CA GLY A 101 6.07 9.17 2.28
C GLY A 101 7.40 9.49 1.58
N ARG A 102 8.46 8.74 1.90
CA ARG A 102 9.80 8.93 1.29
C ARG A 102 10.00 8.23 -0.05
N GLN A 103 9.02 7.44 -0.47
CA GLN A 103 8.96 6.82 -1.81
C GLN A 103 7.55 7.06 -2.39
N GLY A 104 6.99 6.11 -3.14
CA GLY A 104 5.65 6.23 -3.71
C GLY A 104 4.52 5.94 -2.72
N GLY A 105 3.28 6.25 -3.10
CA GLY A 105 2.11 6.00 -2.27
C GLY A 105 1.71 4.52 -2.27
N VAL A 106 1.28 4.01 -3.43
CA VAL A 106 0.83 2.62 -3.61
C VAL A 106 1.61 1.95 -4.73
N PHE A 107 2.14 0.76 -4.50
CA PHE A 107 2.86 -0.01 -5.50
C PHE A 107 2.19 -1.36 -5.76
N VAL A 108 1.76 -1.58 -7.01
CA VAL A 108 1.09 -2.81 -7.44
C VAL A 108 1.93 -3.55 -8.47
N TYR A 109 2.42 -4.74 -8.11
CA TYR A 109 3.37 -5.49 -8.95
C TYR A 109 3.24 -7.00 -8.82
N ASN A 110 3.99 -7.78 -9.62
CA ASN A 110 4.00 -9.25 -9.58
C ASN A 110 2.59 -9.87 -9.60
N ARG A 111 1.78 -9.46 -10.58
CA ARG A 111 0.38 -9.88 -10.73
C ARG A 111 -0.53 -9.50 -9.55
N GLY A 112 -0.10 -8.60 -8.67
CA GLY A 112 -0.96 -7.94 -7.70
C GLY A 112 -2.11 -7.23 -8.40
N LYS A 113 -3.26 -7.17 -7.73
CA LYS A 113 -4.49 -6.58 -8.23
C LYS A 113 -4.97 -5.53 -7.22
N GLY A 114 -6.23 -5.58 -6.83
CA GLY A 114 -6.86 -4.68 -5.90
C GLY A 114 -7.66 -3.58 -6.58
N HIS A 115 -8.59 -3.03 -5.81
CA HIS A 115 -9.43 -1.89 -6.21
C HIS A 115 -9.07 -0.71 -5.32
N LEU A 116 -8.41 0.28 -5.92
CA LEU A 116 -8.07 1.54 -5.27
C LEU A 116 -9.18 2.52 -5.63
N ARG A 117 -9.99 2.93 -4.65
CA ARG A 117 -11.04 3.92 -4.89
C ARG A 117 -11.20 4.96 -3.80
N LYS A 118 -11.51 6.20 -4.20
CA LYS A 118 -11.76 7.32 -3.27
C LYS A 118 -10.63 7.61 -2.28
N ASN A 119 -9.41 7.18 -2.60
CA ASN A 119 -8.24 7.48 -1.77
C ASN A 119 -7.70 8.87 -2.13
N LYS A 120 -7.06 9.50 -1.15
CA LYS A 120 -6.23 10.70 -1.35
C LYS A 120 -4.78 10.30 -1.26
N ILE A 121 -4.03 10.43 -2.35
CA ILE A 121 -2.63 10.01 -2.41
C ILE A 121 -1.77 11.23 -2.80
N PHE A 122 -1.04 11.80 -1.85
CA PHE A 122 -0.44 13.12 -2.05
C PHE A 122 0.87 13.35 -1.31
N ARG A 123 1.72 14.25 -1.82
CA ARG A 123 3.00 14.63 -1.20
C ARG A 123 3.95 13.47 -0.90
N ASN A 124 3.86 12.39 -1.66
CA ASN A 124 4.86 11.33 -1.63
C ASN A 124 6.08 11.74 -2.46
N ALA A 125 7.26 11.32 -2.05
CA ALA A 125 8.52 11.74 -2.68
C ALA A 125 8.79 11.10 -4.04
N LEU A 126 7.99 10.11 -4.47
CA LEU A 126 8.02 9.53 -5.82
C LEU A 126 6.61 9.59 -6.44
N GLU A 127 6.15 8.52 -7.09
CA GLU A 127 4.84 8.44 -7.73
C GLU A 127 3.71 8.19 -6.71
N GLY A 128 2.51 8.70 -6.98
CA GLY A 128 1.33 8.39 -6.17
C GLY A 128 0.97 6.90 -6.24
N VAL A 129 0.80 6.38 -7.46
CA VAL A 129 0.54 4.97 -7.73
C VAL A 129 1.51 4.45 -8.80
N GLU A 130 2.26 3.40 -8.48
CA GLU A 130 3.15 2.70 -9.42
C GLU A 130 2.56 1.31 -9.77
N ILE A 131 2.58 0.94 -11.05
CA ILE A 131 2.10 -0.36 -11.54
C ILE A 131 3.16 -1.02 -12.42
N LYS A 132 3.54 -2.27 -12.12
CA LYS A 132 4.63 -2.98 -12.83
C LYS A 132 4.44 -4.49 -12.87
N GLN A 133 5.21 -5.22 -13.69
CA GLN A 133 5.38 -6.70 -13.58
C GLN A 133 4.04 -7.48 -13.56
N GLY A 134 3.15 -7.16 -14.49
CA GLY A 134 1.83 -7.77 -14.61
C GLY A 134 0.83 -7.33 -13.56
N GLY A 135 1.11 -6.28 -12.77
CA GLY A 135 0.17 -5.68 -11.83
C GLY A 135 -1.08 -5.16 -12.56
N ARG A 136 -2.27 -5.45 -12.02
CA ARG A 136 -3.57 -5.21 -12.68
C ARG A 136 -4.60 -4.57 -11.74
N PRO A 137 -4.29 -3.47 -11.03
CA PRO A 137 -5.27 -2.84 -10.17
C PRO A 137 -6.36 -2.15 -11.01
N LEU A 138 -7.53 -1.99 -10.41
CA LEU A 138 -8.50 -0.98 -10.82
C LEU A 138 -8.26 0.27 -9.96
N VAL A 139 -7.81 1.36 -10.58
CA VAL A 139 -7.57 2.66 -9.94
C VAL A 139 -8.67 3.61 -10.38
N GLU A 140 -9.65 3.85 -9.51
CA GLU A 140 -10.91 4.50 -9.84
C GLU A 140 -11.27 5.61 -8.86
N ASP A 141 -11.61 6.80 -9.36
CA ASP A 141 -12.12 7.92 -8.54
C ASP A 141 -11.25 8.26 -7.31
N ASN A 142 -9.93 8.28 -7.48
CA ASN A 142 -8.98 8.74 -6.45
C ASN A 142 -8.53 10.17 -6.71
N ASP A 143 -8.19 10.91 -5.66
CA ASP A 143 -7.54 12.21 -5.72
C ASP A 143 -6.03 12.01 -5.53
N ILE A 144 -5.24 12.16 -6.60
CA ILE A 144 -3.80 11.87 -6.64
C ILE A 144 -3.04 13.11 -7.11
N TYR A 145 -2.51 13.87 -6.14
CA TYR A 145 -2.00 15.22 -6.38
C TYR A 145 -0.73 15.50 -5.56
N ASP A 146 0.05 16.52 -5.93
CA ASP A 146 1.25 16.97 -5.19
C ASP A 146 2.31 15.89 -4.87
N ASN A 147 2.30 14.74 -5.54
CA ASN A 147 3.42 13.78 -5.48
C ASN A 147 4.60 14.33 -6.29
N LEU A 148 5.84 14.10 -5.84
CA LEU A 148 7.01 14.80 -6.37
C LEU A 148 7.30 14.46 -7.84
N GLU A 149 7.12 13.19 -8.22
CA GLU A 149 7.36 12.74 -9.60
C GLU A 149 6.07 12.86 -10.43
N CYS A 150 5.18 11.87 -10.34
CA CYS A 150 3.90 11.92 -11.05
C CYS A 150 2.77 11.26 -10.25
N GLY A 151 1.52 11.46 -10.68
CA GLY A 151 0.35 10.90 -10.00
C GLY A 151 0.28 9.37 -10.13
N ILE A 152 0.20 8.87 -11.36
CA ILE A 152 0.13 7.43 -11.66
C ILE A 152 1.17 7.09 -12.70
N PHE A 153 2.00 6.10 -12.44
CA PHE A 153 2.98 5.58 -13.37
C PHE A 153 2.77 4.09 -13.65
N VAL A 154 2.61 3.77 -14.93
CA VAL A 154 2.46 2.39 -15.41
C VAL A 154 3.70 2.02 -16.21
N HIS A 155 4.53 1.15 -15.63
CA HIS A 155 5.73 0.63 -16.28
C HIS A 155 5.40 -0.41 -17.35
N GLU A 156 6.42 -0.76 -18.14
CA GLU A 156 6.35 -1.90 -19.05
C GLU A 156 5.85 -3.17 -18.32
N GLY A 157 4.84 -3.80 -18.91
CA GLY A 157 4.17 -4.97 -18.34
C GLY A 157 3.17 -4.65 -17.22
N GLY A 158 2.92 -3.40 -16.85
CA GLY A 158 1.76 -3.03 -16.04
C GLY A 158 0.47 -3.11 -16.86
N GLU A 159 -0.61 -3.63 -16.27
CA GLU A 159 -1.89 -3.89 -16.95
C GLU A 159 -3.09 -3.33 -16.16
N GLY A 160 -2.86 -2.28 -15.37
CA GLY A 160 -3.90 -1.63 -14.57
C GLY A 160 -4.93 -0.86 -15.42
N ARG A 161 -6.13 -0.69 -14.87
CA ARG A 161 -7.18 0.17 -15.44
C ARG A 161 -7.29 1.44 -14.60
N VAL A 162 -7.26 2.61 -15.24
CA VAL A 162 -7.26 3.92 -14.58
C VAL A 162 -8.48 4.71 -15.07
N ILE A 163 -9.39 5.08 -14.16
CA ILE A 163 -10.69 5.68 -14.50
C ILE A 163 -11.03 6.78 -13.50
N GLY A 164 -11.42 7.98 -13.95
CA GLY A 164 -12.03 9.00 -13.08
C GLY A 164 -11.13 9.61 -11.99
N ASN A 165 -9.81 9.39 -12.03
CA ASN A 165 -8.87 9.94 -11.04
C ASN A 165 -8.56 11.42 -11.34
N ARG A 166 -8.30 12.19 -10.28
CA ARG A 166 -8.07 13.64 -10.32
C ARG A 166 -6.70 14.01 -9.79
#